data_AF-A4RWM8-F1
#
_entry.id   AF-A4RWM8-F1
#
_cell.length_a   1.000
_cell.length_b   1.000
_cell.length_c   1.000
_cell.angle_alpha   90.00
_cell.angle_beta   90.00
_cell.angle_gamma   90.00
#
_symmetry.space_group_name_H-M   'P 1'
#
loop_
_entity.id
_entity.type
_entity.pdbx_description
1 polymer ?
#
loop_
_entity_poly.entity_id
_entity_poly.type
_entity_poly.pdbx_seq_one_letter_code
_entity_poly.pdbx_strand_id
1 'polypeptide(L)'
;SKAEGEMFCLKYSACWIASVGVVIATRAYESFGRGGYLAYCGACAAPAIVAPLMRPSASDRGKALSERYIVKANVWIAVFSFIGNYWYTHYFYAVLKAEYTFDAHRLNDVPISMYLMTHAYFMFYHVLSNAALRRIRTGYVNDAWRFGFECAAVGAMAYSTAFMESLTICGFPYYSFADRHMAYTLGSAFYGIYFLVSFPMFLRVDETKAMPMSQVFWEAMGSGMAVLCLLDFVRVYL
;
A
#
# COMPACT_ATOMS: atom_id res chain seq x y z
N SER A 1 -1.47 -9.61 18.36
CA SER A 1 -0.04 -9.20 18.47
C SER A 1 0.47 -8.82 17.09
N LYS A 2 1.63 -8.17 16.98
CA LYS A 2 2.19 -7.77 15.69
C LYS A 2 2.42 -8.94 14.74
N ALA A 3 3.14 -9.97 15.20
CA ALA A 3 3.45 -11.15 14.39
C ALA A 3 2.20 -11.89 13.89
N GLU A 4 1.18 -12.08 14.75
CA GLU A 4 -0.07 -12.72 14.34
C GLU A 4 -0.84 -11.88 13.32
N GLY A 5 -0.87 -10.55 13.49
CA GLY A 5 -1.49 -9.63 12.55
C GLY A 5 -0.78 -9.61 11.19
N GLU A 6 0.55 -9.53 11.17
CA GLU A 6 1.36 -9.61 9.95
C GLU A 6 1.18 -10.96 9.25
N MET A 7 1.19 -12.07 9.98
CA MET A 7 0.96 -13.40 9.41
C MET A 7 -0.45 -13.55 8.84
N PHE A 8 -1.47 -13.02 9.51
CA PHE A 8 -2.82 -12.94 8.96
C PHE A 8 -2.83 -12.15 7.66
N CYS A 9 -2.16 -11.00 7.61
CA CYS A 9 -2.05 -10.17 6.42
C CYS A 9 -1.46 -10.91 5.23
N LEU A 10 -0.36 -11.64 5.42
CA LEU A 10 0.27 -12.43 4.36
C LEU A 10 -0.66 -13.54 3.84
N LYS A 11 -1.33 -14.26 4.76
CA LYS A 11 -2.23 -15.37 4.39
C LYS A 11 -3.44 -14.88 3.61
N TYR A 12 -4.14 -13.85 4.08
CA TYR A 12 -5.29 -13.32 3.33
C TYR A 12 -4.82 -12.68 2.01
N SER A 13 -3.60 -12.12 1.98
CA SER A 13 -3.06 -11.53 0.76
C SER A 13 -2.83 -12.54 -0.34
N ALA A 14 -2.31 -13.72 -0.01
CA ALA A 14 -2.22 -14.81 -0.96
C ALA A 14 -3.59 -15.14 -1.60
N CYS A 15 -4.68 -15.09 -0.82
CA CYS A 15 -6.03 -15.36 -1.32
C CYS A 15 -6.51 -14.30 -2.32
N TRP A 16 -6.43 -13.00 -1.99
CA TRP A 16 -6.91 -11.97 -2.92
C TRP A 16 -5.97 -11.81 -4.13
N ILE A 17 -4.66 -12.01 -3.97
CA ILE A 17 -3.72 -12.01 -5.11
C ILE A 17 -4.06 -13.15 -6.08
N ALA A 18 -4.30 -14.35 -5.58
CA ALA A 18 -4.74 -15.47 -6.41
C ALA A 18 -6.08 -15.16 -7.11
N SER A 19 -7.04 -14.57 -6.39
CA SER A 19 -8.31 -14.12 -6.96
C SER A 19 -8.10 -13.09 -8.09
N VAL A 20 -7.24 -12.09 -7.91
CA VAL A 20 -6.90 -11.10 -8.94
C VAL A 20 -6.30 -11.81 -10.16
N GLY A 21 -5.39 -12.77 -9.96
CA GLY A 21 -4.84 -13.57 -11.04
C GLY A 21 -5.91 -14.31 -11.85
N VAL A 22 -6.90 -14.91 -11.18
CA VAL A 22 -8.04 -15.58 -11.84
C VAL A 22 -8.91 -14.57 -12.60
N VAL A 23 -9.25 -13.43 -12.01
CA VAL A 23 -10.06 -12.38 -12.65
C VAL A 23 -9.37 -11.83 -13.90
N ILE A 24 -8.04 -11.65 -13.86
CA ILE A 24 -7.28 -11.20 -15.03
C ILE A 24 -7.25 -12.29 -16.10
N ALA A 25 -6.91 -13.54 -15.74
CA ALA A 25 -6.78 -14.65 -16.68
C ALA A 25 -8.10 -14.97 -17.41
N THR A 26 -9.23 -14.84 -16.70
CA THR A 26 -10.57 -15.09 -17.25
C THR A 26 -11.22 -13.87 -17.88
N ARG A 27 -10.60 -12.68 -17.73
CA ARG A 27 -11.20 -11.38 -18.07
C ARG A 27 -12.57 -11.12 -17.43
N ALA A 28 -12.83 -11.73 -16.27
CA ALA A 28 -14.11 -11.56 -15.56
C ALA A 28 -14.44 -10.08 -15.28
N TYR A 29 -13.42 -9.23 -15.17
CA TYR A 29 -13.56 -7.79 -15.00
C TYR A 29 -14.35 -7.10 -16.13
N GLU A 30 -14.44 -7.68 -17.33
CA GLU A 30 -15.24 -7.11 -18.43
C GLU A 30 -16.74 -7.11 -18.12
N SER A 31 -17.20 -8.01 -17.24
CA SER A 31 -18.59 -8.09 -16.79
C SER A 31 -18.89 -7.14 -15.62
N PHE A 32 -17.88 -6.47 -15.05
CA PHE A 32 -18.06 -5.65 -13.86
C PHE A 32 -18.57 -4.25 -14.25
N GLY A 33 -19.74 -3.89 -13.74
CA GLY A 33 -20.15 -2.48 -13.67
C GLY A 33 -19.58 -1.78 -12.42
N ARG A 34 -19.98 -0.52 -12.19
CA ARG A 34 -19.52 0.31 -11.06
C ARG A 34 -19.61 -0.42 -9.70
N GLY A 35 -20.74 -1.09 -9.46
CA GLY A 35 -20.98 -1.86 -8.25
C GLY A 35 -20.17 -3.16 -8.18
N GLY A 36 -19.90 -3.80 -9.32
CA GLY A 36 -19.09 -5.01 -9.41
C GLY A 36 -17.64 -4.75 -9.02
N TYR A 37 -17.03 -3.68 -9.56
CA TYR A 37 -15.68 -3.27 -9.17
C TYR A 37 -15.60 -2.90 -7.69
N LEU A 38 -16.59 -2.17 -7.17
CA LEU A 38 -16.63 -1.78 -5.76
C LEU A 38 -16.75 -3.00 -4.84
N ALA A 39 -17.65 -3.93 -5.16
CA ALA A 39 -17.86 -5.16 -4.41
C ALA A 39 -16.60 -6.05 -4.44
N TYR A 40 -15.99 -6.22 -5.61
CA TYR A 40 -14.79 -7.03 -5.76
C TYR A 40 -13.61 -6.47 -4.97
N CYS A 41 -13.26 -5.19 -5.18
CA CYS A 41 -12.15 -4.56 -4.47
C CYS A 41 -12.42 -4.45 -2.96
N GLY A 42 -13.68 -4.21 -2.59
CA GLY A 42 -14.13 -4.27 -1.20
C GLY A 42 -13.95 -5.65 -0.58
N ALA A 43 -14.27 -6.72 -1.30
CA ALA A 43 -14.04 -8.09 -0.84
C ALA A 43 -12.55 -8.43 -0.67
N CYS A 44 -11.66 -7.85 -1.48
CA CYS A 44 -10.21 -7.98 -1.29
C CYS A 44 -9.71 -7.25 -0.04
N ALA A 45 -10.25 -6.07 0.27
CA ALA A 45 -9.82 -5.25 1.41
C ALA A 45 -10.48 -5.63 2.74
N ALA A 46 -11.75 -6.05 2.71
CA ALA A 46 -12.56 -6.30 3.89
C ALA A 46 -11.96 -7.30 4.90
N PRO A 47 -11.30 -8.40 4.48
CA PRO A 47 -10.69 -9.34 5.42
C PRO A 47 -9.70 -8.68 6.38
N ALA A 48 -8.94 -7.67 5.93
CA ALA A 48 -7.98 -6.93 6.77
C ALA A 48 -8.64 -6.27 7.99
N ILE A 49 -9.92 -5.90 7.89
CA ILE A 49 -10.69 -5.18 8.90
C ILE A 49 -11.66 -6.13 9.61
N VAL A 50 -12.48 -6.87 8.87
CA VAL A 50 -13.61 -7.63 9.40
C VAL A 50 -13.15 -8.85 10.21
N ALA A 51 -12.24 -9.65 9.67
CA ALA A 51 -11.85 -10.91 10.31
C ALA A 51 -11.18 -10.70 11.69
N PRO A 52 -10.25 -9.74 11.87
CA PRO A 52 -9.63 -9.50 13.17
C PRO A 52 -10.56 -8.85 14.20
N LEU A 53 -11.63 -8.17 13.76
CA LEU A 53 -12.64 -7.61 14.65
C LEU A 53 -13.62 -8.68 15.14
N MET A 54 -14.07 -9.57 14.25
CA MET A 54 -15.01 -10.65 14.60
C MET A 54 -14.33 -11.81 15.33
N ARG A 55 -13.09 -12.13 14.97
CA ARG A 55 -12.32 -13.27 15.50
C ARG A 55 -10.91 -12.80 15.87
N PRO A 56 -10.76 -12.01 16.95
CA PRO A 56 -9.46 -11.53 17.39
C PRO A 56 -8.53 -12.70 17.72
N SER A 57 -7.25 -12.54 17.43
CA SER A 57 -6.24 -13.54 17.77
C SER A 57 -6.12 -13.73 19.28
N ALA A 58 -5.50 -14.82 19.70
CA ALA A 58 -5.36 -15.15 21.12
C ALA A 58 -4.72 -14.02 21.92
N SER A 59 -3.72 -13.36 21.35
CA SER A 59 -3.00 -12.27 22.01
C SER A 59 -3.71 -10.91 21.95
N ASP A 60 -4.79 -10.77 21.17
CA ASP A 60 -5.60 -9.55 21.08
C ASP A 60 -6.98 -9.70 21.74
N ARG A 61 -7.34 -10.91 22.21
CA ARG A 61 -8.53 -11.15 23.03
C ARG A 61 -8.45 -10.32 24.32
N GLY A 62 -9.56 -9.67 24.67
CA GLY A 62 -9.66 -8.81 25.87
C GLY A 62 -9.04 -7.42 25.74
N LYS A 63 -8.25 -7.13 24.69
CA LYS A 63 -7.69 -5.80 24.44
C LYS A 63 -8.73 -4.87 23.82
N ALA A 64 -8.66 -3.58 24.17
CA ALA A 64 -9.42 -2.55 23.48
C ALA A 64 -8.98 -2.46 22.00
N LEU A 65 -9.88 -2.05 21.11
CA LEU A 65 -9.58 -1.98 19.67
C LEU A 65 -8.36 -1.10 19.37
N SER A 66 -8.22 0.01 20.11
CA SER A 66 -7.10 0.95 19.97
C SER A 66 -5.73 0.36 20.35
N GLU A 67 -5.70 -0.77 21.05
CA GLU A 67 -4.48 -1.44 21.49
C GLU A 67 -4.07 -2.59 20.57
N ARG A 68 -4.97 -3.04 19.68
CA ARG A 68 -4.71 -4.16 18.76
C ARG A 68 -3.86 -3.68 17.59
N TYR A 69 -2.74 -4.35 17.36
CA TYR A 69 -1.82 -4.03 16.26
C TYR A 69 -2.54 -3.95 14.92
N ILE A 70 -3.38 -4.93 14.60
CA ILE A 70 -4.04 -5.01 13.29
C ILE A 70 -5.00 -3.83 13.05
N VAL A 71 -5.62 -3.30 14.10
CA VAL A 71 -6.47 -2.10 14.01
C VAL A 71 -5.60 -0.88 13.73
N LYS A 72 -4.49 -0.72 14.45
CA LYS A 72 -3.52 0.36 14.20
C LYS A 72 -2.92 0.30 12.79
N ALA A 73 -2.56 -0.89 12.32
CA ALA A 73 -2.05 -1.12 10.97
C ALA A 73 -3.06 -0.68 9.91
N ASN A 74 -4.34 -1.05 10.06
CA ASN A 74 -5.41 -0.60 9.18
C ASN A 74 -5.60 0.91 9.25
N VAL A 75 -5.57 1.54 10.43
CA VAL A 75 -5.67 3.01 10.55
C VAL A 75 -4.52 3.70 9.83
N TRP A 76 -3.29 3.23 10.03
CA TRP A 76 -2.11 3.79 9.37
C TRP A 76 -2.25 3.71 7.84
N ILE A 77 -2.59 2.53 7.31
CA ILE A 77 -2.74 2.31 5.87
C ILE A 77 -3.96 3.01 5.30
N ALA A 78 -5.07 3.11 6.03
CA ALA A 78 -6.24 3.86 5.58
C ALA A 78 -5.94 5.35 5.44
N VAL A 79 -5.25 5.95 6.41
CA VAL A 79 -4.83 7.35 6.34
C VAL A 79 -3.85 7.56 5.18
N PHE A 80 -2.79 6.77 5.12
CA PHE A 80 -1.76 6.93 4.10
C PHE A 80 -2.28 6.65 2.68
N SER A 81 -3.08 5.60 2.50
CA SER A 81 -3.65 5.24 1.19
C SER A 81 -4.73 6.22 0.74
N PHE A 82 -5.54 6.76 1.67
CA PHE A 82 -6.49 7.82 1.34
C PHE A 82 -5.75 9.07 0.86
N ILE A 83 -4.67 9.46 1.56
CA ILE A 83 -3.89 10.62 1.15
C ILE A 83 -3.30 10.41 -0.26
N GLY A 84 -2.71 9.23 -0.48
CA GLY A 84 -2.14 8.83 -1.76
C GLY A 84 -3.14 8.86 -2.91
N ASN A 85 -4.33 8.28 -2.72
CA ASN A 85 -5.36 8.24 -3.76
C ASN A 85 -6.01 9.61 -3.99
N TYR A 86 -6.27 10.37 -2.92
CA TYR A 86 -7.01 11.62 -3.04
C TYR A 86 -6.16 12.78 -3.56
N TRP A 87 -4.94 12.96 -3.04
CA TRP A 87 -4.07 14.08 -3.42
C TRP A 87 -3.00 13.68 -4.43
N TYR A 88 -2.34 12.54 -4.25
CA TYR A 88 -1.11 12.25 -5.01
C TYR A 88 -1.38 11.63 -6.37
N THR A 89 -2.51 10.94 -6.57
CA THR A 89 -2.90 10.39 -7.87
C THR A 89 -2.95 11.45 -8.98
N HIS A 90 -3.21 12.71 -8.65
CA HIS A 90 -3.15 13.82 -9.61
C HIS A 90 -1.78 14.05 -10.21
N TYR A 91 -0.70 13.75 -9.48
CA TYR A 91 0.63 13.79 -10.04
C TYR A 91 0.81 12.70 -11.11
N PHE A 92 0.20 11.53 -10.95
CA PHE A 92 0.22 10.48 -11.98
C PHE A 92 -0.55 10.89 -13.23
N TYR A 93 -1.71 11.53 -13.05
CA TYR A 93 -2.50 12.04 -14.17
C TYR A 93 -1.76 13.18 -14.90
N ALA A 94 -1.08 14.05 -14.14
CA ALA A 94 -0.34 15.17 -14.73
C ALA A 94 0.97 14.73 -15.39
N VAL A 95 1.79 13.92 -14.71
CA VAL A 95 3.14 13.50 -15.14
C VAL A 95 3.08 12.35 -16.12
N LEU A 96 2.32 11.28 -15.80
CA LEU A 96 2.27 10.08 -16.65
C LEU A 96 1.17 10.13 -17.71
N LYS A 97 0.29 11.13 -17.66
CA LYS A 97 -0.94 11.17 -18.48
C LYS A 97 -1.72 9.86 -18.38
N ALA A 98 -1.77 9.33 -17.16
CA ALA A 98 -2.50 8.12 -16.86
C ALA A 98 -3.99 8.43 -16.63
N GLU A 99 -4.89 7.53 -17.00
CA GLU A 99 -6.32 7.70 -16.79
C GLU A 99 -7.02 6.35 -16.57
N TYR A 100 -7.87 6.25 -15.56
CA TYR A 100 -8.79 5.14 -15.43
C TYR A 100 -10.01 5.38 -16.32
N THR A 101 -10.30 4.47 -17.25
CA THR A 101 -11.34 4.64 -18.27
C THR A 101 -12.59 3.77 -18.04
N PHE A 102 -12.56 2.84 -17.08
CA PHE A 102 -13.72 2.02 -16.75
C PHE A 102 -14.79 2.83 -16.01
N ASP A 103 -16.04 2.37 -16.13
CA ASP A 103 -17.16 2.97 -15.41
C ASP A 103 -17.09 2.64 -13.91
N ALA A 104 -17.04 3.68 -13.07
CA ALA A 104 -16.88 3.55 -11.63
C ALA A 104 -17.50 4.72 -10.88
N HIS A 105 -17.87 4.49 -9.62
CA HIS A 105 -18.06 5.58 -8.66
C HIS A 105 -16.72 6.24 -8.39
N ARG A 106 -16.64 7.57 -8.49
CA ARG A 106 -15.39 8.32 -8.41
C ARG A 106 -15.40 9.32 -7.27
N LEU A 107 -14.22 9.52 -6.69
CA LEU A 107 -13.92 10.59 -5.75
C LEU A 107 -12.64 11.28 -6.23
N ASN A 108 -12.75 12.56 -6.58
CA ASN A 108 -11.65 13.35 -7.14
C ASN A 108 -11.04 12.67 -8.39
N ASP A 109 -11.92 12.24 -9.31
CA ASP A 109 -11.64 11.47 -10.53
C ASP A 109 -11.01 10.08 -10.37
N VAL A 110 -10.68 9.68 -9.14
CA VAL A 110 -10.18 8.34 -8.83
C VAL A 110 -11.34 7.38 -8.53
N PRO A 111 -11.42 6.20 -9.16
CA PRO A 111 -12.42 5.19 -8.83
C PRO A 111 -12.34 4.77 -7.35
N ILE A 112 -13.48 4.78 -6.64
CA ILE A 112 -13.55 4.41 -5.22
C ILE A 112 -13.10 2.95 -4.99
N SER A 113 -13.32 2.07 -5.98
CA SER A 113 -12.80 0.69 -5.96
C SER A 113 -11.27 0.65 -5.83
N MET A 114 -10.55 1.62 -6.41
CA MET A 114 -9.09 1.69 -6.31
C MET A 114 -8.64 2.08 -4.90
N TYR A 115 -9.35 2.93 -4.16
CA TYR A 115 -9.02 3.19 -2.75
C TYR A 115 -9.06 1.91 -1.91
N LEU A 116 -10.06 1.05 -2.15
CA LEU A 116 -10.19 -0.24 -1.47
C LEU A 116 -9.07 -1.21 -1.88
N MET A 117 -8.81 -1.30 -3.20
CA MET A 117 -7.76 -2.16 -3.72
C MET A 117 -6.37 -1.73 -3.22
N THR A 118 -6.07 -0.42 -3.23
CA THR A 118 -4.84 0.14 -2.68
C THR A 118 -4.67 -0.24 -1.22
N HIS A 119 -5.73 -0.24 -0.41
CA HIS A 119 -5.64 -0.68 0.99
C HIS A 119 -5.17 -2.13 1.11
N ALA A 120 -5.71 -3.04 0.27
CA ALA A 120 -5.30 -4.44 0.26
C ALA A 120 -3.83 -4.61 -0.16
N TYR A 121 -3.41 -3.93 -1.24
CA TYR A 121 -2.03 -3.94 -1.72
C TYR A 121 -1.06 -3.32 -0.70
N PHE A 122 -1.40 -2.17 -0.12
CA PHE A 122 -0.52 -1.49 0.83
C PHE A 122 -0.36 -2.31 2.11
N MET A 123 -1.43 -2.92 2.63
CA MET A 123 -1.30 -3.86 3.75
C MET A 123 -0.31 -4.99 3.42
N PHE A 124 -0.37 -5.56 2.22
CA PHE A 124 0.54 -6.62 1.79
C PHE A 124 1.99 -6.14 1.68
N TYR A 125 2.25 -5.07 0.93
CA TYR A 125 3.61 -4.56 0.67
C TYR A 125 4.32 -4.19 1.96
N HIS A 126 3.63 -3.48 2.86
CA HIS A 126 4.26 -2.98 4.06
C HIS A 126 4.53 -4.10 5.07
N VAL A 127 3.66 -5.11 5.14
CA VAL A 127 3.92 -6.30 5.97
C VAL A 127 5.10 -7.11 5.40
N LEU A 128 5.19 -7.24 4.08
CA LEU A 128 6.32 -7.91 3.43
C LEU A 128 7.63 -7.14 3.64
N SER A 129 7.62 -5.81 3.49
CA SER A 129 8.79 -4.96 3.75
C SER A 129 9.20 -5.00 5.22
N ASN A 130 8.24 -5.09 6.15
CA ASN A 130 8.54 -5.20 7.58
C ASN A 130 9.42 -6.43 7.86
N ALA A 131 9.12 -7.58 7.25
CA ALA A 131 9.91 -8.80 7.44
C ALA A 131 11.36 -8.61 6.99
N ALA A 132 11.57 -7.99 5.82
CA ALA A 132 12.90 -7.72 5.28
C ALA A 132 13.67 -6.71 6.16
N LEU A 133 13.08 -5.55 6.46
CA LEU A 133 13.72 -4.50 7.26
C LEU A 133 14.00 -4.95 8.70
N ARG A 134 13.07 -5.70 9.31
CA ARG A 134 13.29 -6.31 10.62
C ARG A 134 14.46 -7.27 10.59
N ARG A 135 14.55 -8.13 9.56
CA ARG A 135 15.67 -9.07 9.41
C ARG A 135 17.02 -8.38 9.25
N ILE A 136 17.05 -7.20 8.62
CA ILE A 136 18.26 -6.36 8.55
C ILE A 136 18.60 -5.83 9.94
N ARG A 137 17.63 -5.20 10.62
CA ARG A 137 17.86 -4.57 11.92
C ARG A 137 18.25 -5.53 13.04
N THR A 138 17.73 -6.76 13.01
CA THR A 138 18.06 -7.81 14.00
C THR A 138 19.26 -8.67 13.59
N GLY A 139 19.63 -8.66 12.31
CA GLY A 139 20.66 -9.54 11.76
C GLY A 139 22.05 -8.92 11.63
N TYR A 140 22.15 -7.60 11.66
CA TYR A 140 23.39 -6.86 11.49
C TYR A 140 23.61 -5.90 12.67
N VAL A 141 24.88 -5.65 12.97
CA VAL A 141 25.31 -4.69 14.01
C VAL A 141 24.81 -3.29 13.66
N ASN A 142 24.42 -2.51 14.67
CA ASN A 142 23.96 -1.14 14.47
C ASN A 142 25.12 -0.18 14.18
N ASP A 143 25.54 -0.13 12.93
CA ASP A 143 26.59 0.77 12.43
C ASP A 143 26.17 1.49 11.13
N ALA A 144 27.09 2.30 10.60
CA ALA A 144 26.87 3.04 9.36
C ALA A 144 26.67 2.12 8.13
N TRP A 145 27.27 0.92 8.14
CA TRP A 145 27.13 -0.05 7.05
C TRP A 145 25.73 -0.66 7.03
N ARG A 146 25.20 -1.02 8.19
CA ARG A 146 23.80 -1.45 8.30
C ARG A 146 22.86 -0.35 7.85
N PHE A 147 23.10 0.91 8.24
CA PHE A 147 22.27 2.02 7.80
C PHE A 147 22.30 2.18 6.27
N GLY A 148 23.49 2.17 5.65
CA GLY A 148 23.62 2.21 4.19
C GLY A 148 22.92 1.04 3.50
N PHE A 149 23.06 -0.18 4.04
CA PHE A 149 22.38 -1.36 3.52
C PHE A 149 20.86 -1.29 3.67
N GLU A 150 20.35 -0.80 4.79
CA GLU A 150 18.92 -0.59 5.02
C GLU A 150 18.35 0.43 4.02
N CYS A 151 19.04 1.56 3.81
CA CYS A 151 18.65 2.56 2.80
C CYS A 151 18.62 1.96 1.39
N ALA A 152 19.65 1.19 1.01
CA ALA A 152 19.70 0.52 -0.28
C ALA A 152 18.58 -0.52 -0.44
N ALA A 153 18.29 -1.29 0.61
CA ALA A 153 17.21 -2.26 0.62
C ALA A 153 15.83 -1.59 0.51
N VAL A 154 15.58 -0.50 1.23
CA VAL A 154 14.36 0.30 1.10
C VAL A 154 14.22 0.80 -0.34
N GLY A 155 15.27 1.39 -0.91
CA GLY A 155 15.27 1.87 -2.30
C GLY A 155 14.94 0.77 -3.31
N ALA A 156 15.61 -0.38 -3.19
CA ALA A 156 15.39 -1.53 -4.06
C ALA A 156 13.96 -2.09 -3.94
N MET A 157 13.44 -2.26 -2.72
CA MET A 157 12.07 -2.75 -2.49
C MET A 157 11.03 -1.74 -2.98
N ALA A 158 11.24 -0.44 -2.73
CA ALA A 158 10.34 0.62 -3.15
C ALA A 158 10.18 0.65 -4.68
N TYR A 159 11.30 0.69 -5.40
CA TYR A 159 11.29 0.67 -6.85
C TYR A 159 10.70 -0.63 -7.41
N SER A 160 11.11 -1.79 -6.86
CA SER A 160 10.61 -3.09 -7.33
C SER A 160 9.10 -3.23 -7.14
N THR A 161 8.57 -2.77 -6.01
CA THR A 161 7.13 -2.78 -5.73
C THR A 161 6.37 -1.92 -6.75
N ALA A 162 6.81 -0.67 -6.93
CA ALA A 162 6.21 0.25 -7.87
C ALA A 162 6.30 -0.23 -9.33
N PHE A 163 7.42 -0.84 -9.71
CA PHE A 163 7.62 -1.41 -11.04
C PHE A 163 6.70 -2.60 -11.30
N MET A 164 6.60 -3.54 -10.35
CA MET A 164 5.71 -4.70 -10.48
C MET A 164 4.24 -4.29 -10.57
N GLU A 165 3.83 -3.27 -9.82
CA GLU A 165 2.48 -2.71 -9.93
C GLU A 165 2.26 -2.06 -11.30
N SER A 166 3.21 -1.26 -11.78
CA SER A 166 3.16 -0.68 -13.13
C SER A 166 3.09 -1.75 -14.21
N LEU A 167 3.89 -2.81 -14.10
CA LEU A 167 3.90 -3.94 -15.03
C LEU A 167 2.54 -4.65 -15.09
N THR A 168 1.93 -4.89 -13.93
CA THR A 168 0.64 -5.60 -13.86
C THR A 168 -0.54 -4.72 -14.28
N ILE A 169 -0.55 -3.45 -13.89
CA ILE A 169 -1.64 -2.53 -14.19
C ILE A 169 -1.63 -2.03 -15.63
N CYS A 170 -0.47 -1.93 -16.29
CA CYS A 170 -0.39 -1.67 -17.73
C CYS A 170 -0.99 -2.81 -18.58
N GLY A 171 -1.16 -4.00 -18.00
CA GLY A 171 -1.90 -5.11 -18.62
C GLY A 171 -3.42 -4.96 -18.52
N PHE A 172 -3.93 -4.06 -17.66
CA PHE A 172 -5.35 -3.79 -17.53
C PHE A 172 -5.79 -2.75 -18.58
N PRO A 173 -6.70 -3.10 -19.51
CA PRO A 173 -7.01 -2.25 -20.66
C PRO A 173 -7.70 -0.93 -20.27
N TYR A 174 -8.26 -0.85 -19.06
CA TYR A 174 -8.97 0.33 -18.58
C TYR A 174 -8.14 1.25 -17.68
N TYR A 175 -6.82 1.10 -17.73
CA TYR A 175 -5.87 2.09 -17.24
C TYR A 175 -4.92 2.50 -18.36
N SER A 176 -5.26 3.62 -19.01
CA SER A 176 -4.52 4.10 -20.17
C SER A 176 -3.34 4.98 -19.77
N PHE A 177 -2.27 4.88 -20.54
CA PHE A 177 -1.08 5.72 -20.42
C PHE A 177 -0.75 6.30 -21.78
N ALA A 178 -0.32 7.57 -21.84
CA ALA A 178 0.17 8.16 -23.08
C ALA A 178 1.49 7.51 -23.55
N ASP A 179 2.40 7.22 -22.61
CA ASP A 179 3.65 6.50 -22.87
C ASP A 179 3.87 5.41 -21.82
N ARG A 180 3.78 4.15 -22.25
CA ARG A 180 3.97 2.98 -21.38
C ARG A 180 5.43 2.82 -20.93
N HIS A 181 6.40 3.18 -21.77
CA HIS A 181 7.81 3.10 -21.38
C HIS A 181 8.13 4.11 -20.29
N MET A 182 7.59 5.32 -20.39
CA MET A 182 7.68 6.33 -19.33
C MET A 182 6.98 5.86 -18.05
N ALA A 183 5.81 5.22 -18.15
CA ALA A 183 5.12 4.65 -17.00
C ALA A 183 5.98 3.61 -16.25
N TYR A 184 6.66 2.71 -16.98
CA TYR A 184 7.52 1.69 -16.36
C TYR A 184 8.79 2.24 -15.72
N THR A 185 9.36 3.30 -16.27
CA THR A 185 10.66 3.83 -15.82
C THR A 185 10.45 4.95 -14.81
N LEU A 186 10.08 6.12 -15.30
CA LEU A 186 9.88 7.32 -14.52
C LEU A 186 8.66 7.20 -13.59
N GLY A 187 7.57 6.60 -14.07
CA GLY A 187 6.37 6.37 -13.26
C GLY A 187 6.61 5.47 -12.06
N SER A 188 7.36 4.39 -12.25
CA SER A 188 7.78 3.51 -11.15
C SER A 188 8.71 4.20 -10.16
N ALA A 189 9.66 5.02 -10.63
CA ALA A 189 10.53 5.79 -9.75
C ALA A 189 9.74 6.82 -8.93
N PHE A 190 8.82 7.52 -9.58
CA PHE A 190 7.94 8.51 -8.96
C PHE A 190 7.01 7.87 -7.93
N TYR A 191 6.39 6.73 -8.26
CA TYR A 191 5.57 5.97 -7.31
C TYR A 191 6.38 5.36 -6.18
N GLY A 192 7.61 4.93 -6.45
CA GLY A 192 8.55 4.41 -5.47
C GLY A 192 8.77 5.37 -4.29
N ILE A 193 8.61 6.68 -4.48
CA ILE A 193 8.72 7.70 -3.42
C ILE A 193 7.75 7.42 -2.26
N TYR A 194 6.55 6.90 -2.54
CA TYR A 194 5.60 6.51 -1.50
C TYR A 194 6.27 5.53 -0.54
N PHE A 195 6.87 4.49 -1.11
CA PHE A 195 7.45 3.36 -0.40
C PHE A 195 8.81 3.68 0.24
N LEU A 196 9.57 4.61 -0.33
CA LEU A 196 10.80 5.13 0.30
C LEU A 196 10.53 5.67 1.71
N VAL A 197 9.40 6.35 1.89
CA VAL A 197 8.99 6.90 3.19
C VAL A 197 8.18 5.87 3.97
N SER A 198 7.20 5.23 3.33
CA SER A 198 6.16 4.47 4.03
C SER A 198 6.67 3.15 4.60
N PHE A 199 7.61 2.46 3.94
CA PHE A 199 8.15 1.19 4.45
C PHE A 199 8.85 1.32 5.81
N PRO A 200 9.88 2.18 5.97
CA PRO A 200 10.53 2.33 7.27
C PRO A 200 9.60 2.91 8.34
N MET A 201 8.63 3.75 7.96
CA MET A 201 7.67 4.35 8.90
C MET A 201 6.62 3.36 9.39
N PHE A 202 6.02 2.56 8.49
CA PHE A 202 5.06 1.54 8.88
C PHE A 202 5.69 0.44 9.74
N LEU A 203 6.97 0.10 9.50
CA LEU A 203 7.68 -0.83 10.35
C LEU A 203 7.61 -0.41 11.81
N ARG A 204 7.61 0.89 12.15
CA ARG A 204 7.61 1.36 13.55
C ARG A 204 6.36 0.96 14.34
N VAL A 205 5.21 0.75 13.67
CA VAL A 205 3.92 0.46 14.31
C VAL A 205 4.03 -0.75 15.23
N ASP A 206 4.00 -0.53 16.54
CA ASP A 206 4.15 -1.56 17.59
C ASP A 206 5.39 -2.47 17.45
N GLU A 207 6.50 -1.99 16.84
CA GLU A 207 7.69 -2.83 16.61
C GLU A 207 8.51 -3.08 17.87
N THR A 208 8.91 -2.01 18.53
CA THR A 208 9.76 -2.07 19.74
C THR A 208 8.94 -1.83 21.00
N LYS A 209 7.91 -0.99 20.90
CA LYS A 209 6.98 -0.67 21.98
C LYS A 209 5.59 -0.41 21.39
N ALA A 210 4.56 -0.63 22.20
CA ALA A 210 3.20 -0.29 21.82
C ALA A 210 3.08 1.22 21.57
N MET A 211 2.53 1.58 20.41
CA MET A 211 2.23 2.95 20.02
C MET A 211 0.76 3.27 20.34
N PRO A 212 0.46 4.44 20.92
CA PRO A 212 -0.92 4.88 21.06
C PRO A 212 -1.52 5.18 19.68
N MET A 213 -2.84 5.00 19.53
CA MET A 213 -3.56 5.21 18.26
C MET A 213 -3.35 6.62 17.69
N SER A 214 -3.25 7.63 18.55
CA SER A 214 -2.96 9.02 18.14
C SER A 214 -1.60 9.14 17.46
N GLN A 215 -0.56 8.50 17.99
CA GLN A 215 0.77 8.49 17.37
C GLN A 215 0.74 7.77 16.01
N VAL A 216 0.00 6.66 15.90
CA VAL A 216 -0.16 5.93 14.63
C VAL A 216 -0.80 6.82 13.56
N PHE A 217 -1.87 7.53 13.91
CA PHE A 217 -2.54 8.48 13.03
C PHE A 217 -1.60 9.61 12.59
N TRP A 218 -0.93 10.26 13.53
CA TRP A 218 -0.04 11.38 13.22
C TRP A 218 1.23 10.97 12.45
N GLU A 219 1.81 9.80 12.74
CA GLU A 219 2.94 9.27 11.95
C GLU A 219 2.50 8.92 10.52
N ALA A 220 1.27 8.44 10.30
CA ALA A 220 0.73 8.22 8.95
C ALA A 220 0.53 9.55 8.19
N MET A 221 -0.07 10.55 8.84
CA MET A 221 -0.24 11.90 8.27
C MET A 221 1.12 12.55 7.92
N GLY A 222 2.09 12.47 8.84
CA GLY A 222 3.44 13.01 8.62
C GLY A 222 4.19 12.27 7.51
N SER A 223 4.01 10.95 7.41
CA SER A 223 4.54 10.15 6.29
C SER A 223 3.93 10.58 4.96
N GLY A 224 2.62 10.85 4.93
CA GLY A 224 1.97 11.48 3.79
C GLY A 224 2.65 12.81 3.43
N MET A 225 2.69 13.76 4.35
CA MET A 225 3.30 15.07 4.09
C MET A 225 4.74 14.97 3.56
N ALA A 226 5.55 14.05 4.11
CA ALA A 226 6.90 13.81 3.61
C ALA A 226 6.91 13.30 2.15
N VAL A 227 6.03 12.37 1.79
CA VAL A 227 5.84 11.92 0.39
C VAL A 227 5.42 13.10 -0.48
N LEU A 228 4.46 13.92 -0.05
CA LEU A 228 4.02 15.09 -0.82
C LEU A 228 5.20 16.03 -1.13
N CYS A 229 6.01 16.38 -0.14
CA CYS A 229 7.19 17.23 -0.35
C CYS A 229 8.17 16.63 -1.38
N LEU A 230 8.41 15.32 -1.32
CA LEU A 230 9.30 14.63 -2.26
C LEU A 230 8.71 14.59 -3.67
N LEU A 231 7.43 14.25 -3.80
CA LEU A 231 6.73 14.25 -5.09
C LEU A 231 6.74 15.64 -5.71
N ASP A 232 6.45 16.68 -4.91
CA ASP A 232 6.42 18.06 -5.39
C ASP A 232 7.79 18.55 -5.85
N PHE A 233 8.84 18.23 -5.08
CA PHE A 233 10.22 18.51 -5.47
C PHE A 233 10.57 17.84 -6.80
N VAL A 234 10.29 16.53 -6.93
CA VAL A 234 10.62 15.79 -8.16
C VAL A 234 9.82 16.31 -9.35
N ARG A 235 8.54 16.65 -9.17
CA ARG A 235 7.68 17.21 -10.23
C ARG A 235 8.29 18.43 -10.92
N VAL A 236 9.03 19.28 -10.19
CA VAL A 236 9.58 20.53 -10.74
C VAL A 236 10.60 20.25 -11.85
N TYR A 237 11.17 19.05 -11.85
CA TYR A 237 12.20 18.62 -12.79
C TYR A 237 11.68 17.64 -13.87
N LEU A 238 10.37 17.35 -13.89
CA LEU A 238 9.71 16.47 -14.87
C LEU A 238 8.77 17.27 -15.77
#